data_AF-A0A4Q7MEP8-F1
#
_entry.id   AF-A0A4Q7MEP8-F1
#
_cell.length_a   1.000
_cell.length_b   1.000
_cell.length_c   1.000
_cell.angle_alpha   90.00
_cell.angle_beta   90.00
_cell.angle_gamma   90.00
#
_symmetry.space_group_name_H-M   'P 1'
#
loop_
_entity.id
_entity.type
_entity.pdbx_description
1 polymer ?
#
loop_
_entity_poly.entity_id
_entity_poly.type
_entity_poly.pdbx_seq_one_letter_code
_entity_poly.pdbx_strand_id
1 'polypeptide(L)'
;MGFFKKIFGKSAPETAPIEKDKVPVYPMIKDARWQGISLAVHLPFVKLGDNLDLAIVFPQDAGDRFEYITPHDLQIEAIKNNFEKWQSNIDEYPYEIEISEQLNRRVIFASGSDHSSEKILSSAFLAEACRVLNTDKLIISAPRRRCLMITSYYENFQMLETFFHLHFIAYREDDYGNEVITEMVFVSDNNKVQYAVPLGFRINMYEKDGQRKLVYSTMDDLFDENGQINFQNIIERNKIPVSYP
;
A
#
# COMPACT_ATOMS: atom_id res chain seq x y z
N MET A 1 -11.91 8.10 57.01
CA MET A 1 -11.40 8.72 55.77
C MET A 1 -10.05 8.12 55.46
N GLY A 2 -9.92 7.39 54.35
CA GLY A 2 -8.64 6.94 53.81
C GLY A 2 -8.60 7.30 52.33
N PHE A 3 -8.30 8.56 52.05
CA PHE A 3 -8.37 9.24 50.75
C PHE A 3 -7.32 8.77 49.72
N PHE A 4 -6.70 7.60 49.92
CA PHE A 4 -5.58 7.10 49.10
C PHE A 4 -5.86 5.80 48.33
N LYS A 5 -7.05 5.19 48.46
CA LYS A 5 -7.42 3.97 47.69
C LYS A 5 -8.09 4.24 46.33
N LYS A 6 -8.18 5.51 45.90
CA LYS A 6 -8.92 5.92 44.68
C LYS A 6 -8.06 6.40 43.50
N ILE A 7 -6.72 6.34 43.59
CA ILE A 7 -5.82 6.93 42.58
C ILE A 7 -5.09 5.88 41.72
N PHE A 8 -5.04 4.61 42.13
CA PHE A 8 -4.52 3.56 41.26
C PHE A 8 -5.66 2.98 40.42
N GLY A 9 -5.82 3.59 39.24
CA GLY A 9 -6.69 3.10 38.18
C GLY A 9 -6.47 1.61 37.94
N LYS A 10 -7.57 0.93 37.60
CA LYS A 10 -7.54 -0.44 37.10
C LYS A 10 -6.39 -0.57 36.10
N SER A 11 -5.39 -1.38 36.41
CA SER A 11 -4.47 -1.87 35.40
C SER A 11 -5.31 -2.39 34.24
N ALA A 12 -5.05 -1.89 33.03
CA ALA A 12 -5.62 -2.49 31.84
C ALA A 12 -5.36 -4.00 31.89
N PRO A 13 -6.32 -4.86 31.52
CA PRO A 13 -6.07 -6.30 31.49
C PRO A 13 -4.83 -6.53 30.64
N GLU A 14 -3.83 -7.17 31.25
CA GLU A 14 -2.62 -7.61 30.59
C GLU A 14 -3.07 -8.58 29.50
N THR A 15 -3.06 -8.13 28.26
CA THR A 15 -3.59 -8.91 27.14
C THR A 15 -2.63 -10.07 26.92
N ALA A 16 -3.13 -11.31 27.01
CA ALA A 16 -2.31 -12.51 26.84
C ALA A 16 -1.50 -12.43 25.53
N PRO A 17 -0.25 -12.90 25.45
CA PRO A 17 0.55 -12.83 24.23
C PRO A 17 -0.08 -13.63 23.08
N ILE A 18 0.17 -13.25 21.83
CA ILE A 18 -0.27 -14.02 20.66
C ILE A 18 0.43 -15.39 20.63
N GLU A 19 -0.34 -16.46 20.41
CA GLU A 19 0.19 -17.80 20.14
C GLU A 19 0.80 -17.86 18.73
N LYS A 20 2.08 -17.49 18.63
CA LYS A 20 2.75 -17.22 17.36
C LYS A 20 2.88 -18.42 16.41
N ASP A 21 2.75 -19.63 16.92
CA ASP A 21 2.73 -20.86 16.12
C ASP A 21 1.37 -21.15 15.46
N LYS A 22 0.30 -20.45 15.88
CA LYS A 22 -1.07 -20.72 15.43
C LYS A 22 -1.73 -19.56 14.69
N VAL A 23 -1.39 -18.32 15.05
CA VAL A 23 -2.00 -17.14 14.41
C VAL A 23 -1.35 -16.91 13.04
N PRO A 24 -2.12 -16.80 11.94
CA PRO A 24 -1.56 -16.61 10.62
C PRO A 24 -0.65 -15.38 10.52
N VAL A 25 0.43 -15.53 9.77
CA VAL A 25 1.35 -14.44 9.42
C VAL A 25 0.93 -13.86 8.08
N TYR A 26 0.81 -12.54 8.00
CA TYR A 26 0.54 -11.83 6.76
C TYR A 26 1.68 -10.85 6.47
N PRO A 27 1.97 -10.55 5.20
CA PRO A 27 2.88 -9.46 4.87
C PRO A 27 2.24 -8.12 5.23
N MET A 28 3.06 -7.10 5.45
CA MET A 28 2.67 -5.71 5.63
C MET A 28 3.74 -4.81 5.03
N ILE A 29 3.35 -3.87 4.17
CA ILE A 29 4.29 -2.94 3.56
C ILE A 29 4.51 -1.78 4.53
N LYS A 30 5.76 -1.48 4.82
CA LYS A 30 6.17 -0.40 5.73
C LYS A 30 7.20 0.50 5.09
N ASP A 31 7.11 1.78 5.42
CA ASP A 31 8.20 2.72 5.25
C ASP A 31 9.44 2.24 6.04
N ALA A 32 10.61 2.27 5.42
CA ALA A 32 11.86 1.81 6.03
C ALA A 32 12.27 2.62 7.26
N ARG A 33 11.72 3.82 7.45
CA ARG A 33 11.93 4.67 8.64
C ARG A 33 11.04 4.25 9.82
N TRP A 34 10.15 3.26 9.64
CA TRP A 34 9.37 2.70 10.73
C TRP A 34 10.28 2.19 11.84
N GLN A 35 10.08 2.69 13.07
CA GLN A 35 11.00 2.44 14.20
C GLN A 35 11.17 0.95 14.54
N GLY A 36 10.17 0.11 14.21
CA GLY A 36 10.21 -1.33 14.45
C GLY A 36 11.03 -2.14 13.43
N ILE A 37 11.55 -1.52 12.36
CA ILE A 37 12.20 -2.23 11.25
C ILE A 37 13.41 -3.06 11.70
N SER A 38 14.17 -2.59 12.70
CA SER A 38 15.36 -3.27 13.22
C SER A 38 15.04 -4.44 14.15
N LEU A 39 13.78 -4.53 14.62
CA LEU A 39 13.32 -5.56 15.56
C LEU A 39 12.52 -6.66 14.85
N ALA A 40 11.85 -6.32 13.76
CA ALA A 40 11.05 -7.25 12.97
C ALA A 40 11.87 -7.94 11.87
N VAL A 41 11.49 -9.19 11.56
CA VAL A 41 11.87 -9.82 10.31
C VAL A 41 11.27 -9.00 9.17
N HIS A 42 12.10 -8.71 8.17
CA HIS A 42 11.67 -7.95 7.00
C HIS A 42 12.39 -8.40 5.74
N LEU A 43 11.72 -8.22 4.61
CA LEU A 43 12.30 -8.33 3.27
C LEU A 43 12.40 -6.93 2.65
N PRO A 44 13.48 -6.60 1.93
CA PRO A 44 13.52 -5.37 1.15
C PRO A 44 12.47 -5.41 0.06
N PHE A 45 11.69 -4.35 -0.11
CA PHE A 45 10.65 -4.27 -1.16
C PHE A 45 10.99 -3.22 -2.22
N VAL A 46 11.38 -2.02 -1.80
CA VAL A 46 11.84 -0.94 -2.70
C VAL A 46 13.15 -0.38 -2.19
N LYS A 47 14.14 -0.23 -3.08
CA LYS A 47 15.42 0.40 -2.78
C LYS A 47 15.68 1.61 -3.68
N LEU A 48 16.01 2.74 -3.07
CA LEU A 48 16.45 3.96 -3.76
C LEU A 48 17.98 4.02 -3.74
N GLY A 49 18.60 3.51 -4.81
CA GLY A 49 20.04 3.24 -4.82
C GLY A 49 20.36 2.16 -3.77
N ASP A 50 21.26 2.48 -2.84
CA ASP A 50 21.64 1.55 -1.76
C ASP A 50 20.71 1.64 -0.52
N ASN A 51 19.79 2.60 -0.49
CA ASN A 51 18.91 2.82 0.66
C ASN A 51 17.60 2.04 0.53
N LEU A 52 17.21 1.36 1.61
CA LEU A 52 15.88 0.75 1.73
C LEU A 52 14.83 1.86 1.92
N ASP A 53 13.80 1.86 1.08
CA ASP A 53 12.71 2.83 1.14
C ASP A 53 11.41 2.19 1.65
N LEU A 54 11.07 1.02 1.11
CA LEU A 54 9.95 0.20 1.59
C LEU A 54 10.42 -1.21 1.91
N ALA A 55 9.87 -1.78 2.98
CA ALA A 55 10.08 -3.15 3.40
C ALA A 55 8.76 -3.90 3.55
N ILE A 56 8.80 -5.21 3.35
CA ILE A 56 7.72 -6.11 3.76
C ILE A 56 8.08 -6.64 5.14
N VAL A 57 7.24 -6.37 6.14
CA VAL A 57 7.32 -6.92 7.49
C VAL A 57 6.20 -7.93 7.71
N PHE A 58 6.28 -8.72 8.77
CA PHE A 58 5.41 -9.89 8.94
C PHE A 58 4.70 -9.88 10.29
N PRO A 59 3.56 -9.19 10.40
CA PRO A 59 2.70 -9.27 11.57
C PRO A 59 1.84 -10.53 11.60
N GLN A 60 1.47 -10.90 12.82
CA GLN A 60 0.40 -11.83 13.12
C GLN A 60 -0.83 -11.04 13.50
N ASP A 61 -1.90 -11.25 12.74
CA ASP A 61 -3.17 -10.56 12.92
C ASP A 61 -4.03 -11.30 13.94
N ALA A 62 -4.10 -10.78 15.17
CA ALA A 62 -5.00 -11.28 16.20
C ALA A 62 -6.32 -10.48 16.28
N GLY A 63 -6.69 -9.77 15.21
CA GLY A 63 -7.93 -9.02 15.08
C GLY A 63 -7.84 -7.61 15.64
N ASP A 64 -7.58 -7.45 16.95
CA ASP A 64 -7.52 -6.12 17.58
C ASP A 64 -6.10 -5.54 17.67
N ARG A 65 -5.08 -6.35 17.38
CA ARG A 65 -3.68 -5.96 17.44
C ARG A 65 -2.81 -6.83 16.51
N PHE A 66 -1.63 -6.31 16.23
CA PHE A 66 -0.57 -7.03 15.53
C PHE A 66 0.60 -7.28 16.47
N GLU A 67 1.17 -8.49 16.41
CA GLU A 67 2.53 -8.75 16.88
C GLU A 67 3.42 -9.16 15.71
N TYR A 68 4.59 -8.53 15.59
CA TYR A 68 5.50 -8.80 14.48
C TYR A 68 6.36 -10.03 14.76
N ILE A 69 6.64 -10.80 13.70
CA ILE A 69 7.65 -11.84 13.72
C ILE A 69 9.03 -11.19 13.86
N THR A 70 9.80 -11.64 14.84
CA THR A 70 11.17 -11.19 15.13
C THR A 70 12.19 -12.26 14.72
N PRO A 71 13.48 -11.91 14.54
CA PRO A 71 14.52 -12.90 14.26
C PRO A 71 14.64 -13.99 15.35
N HIS A 72 14.28 -13.67 16.60
CA HIS A 72 14.27 -14.63 17.69
C HIS A 72 13.12 -15.65 17.55
N ASP A 73 11.94 -15.20 17.12
CA ASP A 73 10.80 -16.09 16.89
C ASP A 73 11.12 -17.17 15.85
N LEU A 74 11.89 -16.82 14.81
CA LEU A 74 12.30 -17.77 13.76
C LEU A 74 13.31 -18.83 14.23
N GLN A 75 13.82 -18.76 15.47
CA GLN A 75 14.58 -19.85 16.07
C GLN A 75 13.69 -20.98 16.57
N ILE A 76 12.37 -20.76 16.66
CA ILE A 76 11.36 -21.73 17.07
C ILE A 76 10.74 -22.33 15.80
N GLU A 77 10.99 -23.62 15.57
CA GLU A 77 10.61 -24.31 14.33
C GLU A 77 9.10 -24.22 14.02
N ALA A 78 8.24 -24.29 15.04
CA ALA A 78 6.79 -24.16 14.85
C ALA A 78 6.39 -22.76 14.33
N ILE A 79 7.02 -21.69 14.83
CA ILE A 79 6.75 -20.32 14.37
C ILE A 79 7.33 -20.11 12.98
N LYS A 80 8.52 -20.62 12.71
CA LYS A 80 9.13 -20.57 11.37
C LYS A 80 8.25 -21.26 10.31
N ASN A 81 7.74 -22.45 10.60
CA ASN A 81 6.81 -23.16 9.71
C ASN A 81 5.49 -22.41 9.48
N ASN A 82 5.02 -21.66 10.47
CA ASN A 82 3.86 -20.78 10.30
C ASN A 82 4.20 -19.55 9.45
N PHE A 83 5.35 -18.92 9.70
CA PHE A 83 5.88 -17.80 8.94
C PHE A 83 6.03 -18.12 7.44
N GLU A 84 6.55 -19.30 7.09
CA GLU A 84 6.75 -19.70 5.69
C GLU A 84 5.46 -19.77 4.86
N LYS A 85 4.28 -19.72 5.50
CA LYS A 85 2.96 -19.70 4.84
C LYS A 85 2.45 -18.30 4.51
N TRP A 86 3.21 -17.24 4.80
CA TRP A 86 2.73 -15.86 4.61
C TRP A 86 2.22 -15.58 3.19
N GLN A 87 2.85 -16.20 2.18
CA GLN A 87 2.48 -16.03 0.76
C GLN A 87 1.12 -16.67 0.46
N SER A 88 0.89 -17.91 0.89
CA SER A 88 -0.42 -18.55 0.74
C SER A 88 -1.49 -17.81 1.55
N ASN A 89 -1.13 -17.30 2.73
CA ASN A 89 -2.05 -16.55 3.56
C ASN A 89 -2.53 -15.26 2.87
N ILE A 90 -1.64 -14.50 2.22
CA ILE A 90 -2.07 -13.29 1.50
C ILE A 90 -2.84 -13.62 0.22
N ASP A 91 -2.51 -14.71 -0.47
CA ASP A 91 -3.26 -15.17 -1.65
C ASP A 91 -4.68 -15.64 -1.31
N GLU A 92 -4.88 -16.19 -0.11
CA GLU A 92 -6.19 -16.64 0.38
C GLU A 92 -6.94 -15.55 1.17
N TYR A 93 -6.31 -14.40 1.43
CA TYR A 93 -6.93 -13.35 2.24
C TYR A 93 -8.17 -12.79 1.54
N PRO A 94 -9.32 -12.70 2.24
CA PRO A 94 -10.57 -12.29 1.61
C PRO A 94 -10.48 -10.87 1.07
N TYR A 95 -11.05 -10.67 -0.13
CA TYR A 95 -11.15 -9.37 -0.75
C TYR A 95 -12.46 -9.20 -1.50
N GLU A 96 -12.90 -7.95 -1.55
CA GLU A 96 -13.95 -7.49 -2.44
C GLU A 96 -13.36 -6.45 -3.40
N ILE A 97 -13.69 -6.58 -4.68
CA ILE A 97 -13.34 -5.60 -5.71
C ILE A 97 -14.58 -4.76 -5.96
N GLU A 98 -14.51 -3.49 -5.59
CA GLU A 98 -15.50 -2.49 -5.95
C GLU A 98 -15.11 -1.83 -7.27
N ILE A 99 -15.97 -1.92 -8.28
CA ILE A 99 -15.77 -1.24 -9.56
C ILE A 99 -16.45 0.12 -9.49
N SER A 100 -15.69 1.19 -9.71
CA SER A 100 -16.21 2.56 -9.58
C SER A 100 -17.07 2.99 -10.76
N GLU A 101 -18.38 3.05 -10.56
CA GLU A 101 -19.31 3.61 -11.57
C GLU A 101 -19.02 5.09 -11.87
N GLN A 102 -18.63 5.85 -10.84
CA GLN A 102 -18.29 7.28 -10.98
C GLN A 102 -17.05 7.50 -11.85
N LEU A 103 -16.14 6.52 -11.90
CA LEU A 103 -14.94 6.54 -12.74
C LEU A 103 -15.14 5.69 -14.00
N ASN A 104 -16.39 5.59 -14.49
CA ASN A 104 -16.77 4.88 -15.70
C ASN A 104 -16.32 3.40 -15.72
N ARG A 105 -16.26 2.75 -14.55
CA ARG A 105 -15.83 1.36 -14.38
C ARG A 105 -14.38 1.09 -14.81
N ARG A 106 -13.55 2.12 -14.87
CA ARG A 106 -12.12 2.04 -15.26
C ARG A 106 -11.16 2.03 -14.07
N VAL A 107 -11.68 2.23 -12.87
CA VAL A 107 -10.92 2.17 -11.62
C VAL A 107 -11.63 1.21 -10.68
N ILE A 108 -10.83 0.39 -9.99
CA ILE A 108 -11.30 -0.50 -8.94
C ILE A 108 -10.71 -0.12 -7.59
N PHE A 109 -11.45 -0.42 -6.53
CA PHE A 109 -11.04 -0.29 -5.15
C PHE A 109 -11.11 -1.66 -4.46
N ALA A 110 -10.17 -1.93 -3.55
CA ALA A 110 -10.24 -3.10 -2.68
C ALA A 110 -9.80 -2.74 -1.25
N SER A 111 -10.31 -1.61 -0.77
CA SER A 111 -9.93 -0.93 0.49
C SER A 111 -10.76 -1.40 1.69
N GLY A 112 -10.33 -1.03 2.90
CA GLY A 112 -11.12 -1.16 4.14
C GLY A 112 -10.69 -2.29 5.07
N SER A 113 -10.11 -3.37 4.55
CA SER A 113 -9.55 -4.48 5.35
C SER A 113 -8.08 -4.22 5.76
N ASP A 114 -7.62 -4.87 6.83
CA ASP A 114 -6.30 -4.65 7.43
C ASP A 114 -5.10 -4.85 6.50
N HIS A 115 -5.23 -5.78 5.55
CA HIS A 115 -4.22 -6.14 4.56
C HIS A 115 -4.61 -5.69 3.14
N SER A 116 -5.48 -4.69 2.99
CA SER A 116 -5.92 -4.26 1.66
C SER A 116 -4.76 -3.81 0.77
N SER A 117 -3.85 -3.01 1.31
CA SER A 117 -2.71 -2.45 0.56
C SER A 117 -1.73 -3.56 0.14
N GLU A 118 -1.67 -4.63 0.91
CA GLU A 118 -0.79 -5.79 0.74
C GLU A 118 -1.31 -6.81 -0.27
N LYS A 119 -2.57 -6.69 -0.72
CA LYS A 119 -3.12 -7.54 -1.80
C LYS A 119 -2.32 -7.41 -3.10
N ILE A 120 -1.54 -6.34 -3.25
CA ILE A 120 -0.59 -6.18 -4.37
C ILE A 120 0.49 -7.27 -4.38
N LEU A 121 0.70 -7.96 -3.25
CA LEU A 121 1.62 -9.08 -3.10
C LEU A 121 0.94 -10.43 -3.38
N SER A 122 -0.35 -10.44 -3.74
CA SER A 122 -1.08 -11.64 -4.14
C SER A 122 -1.18 -11.75 -5.65
N SER A 123 -0.67 -12.85 -6.20
CA SER A 123 -0.75 -13.14 -7.64
C SER A 123 -2.21 -13.37 -8.07
N ALA A 124 -3.00 -14.04 -7.24
CA ALA A 124 -4.42 -14.30 -7.48
C ALA A 124 -5.22 -12.99 -7.57
N PHE A 125 -4.96 -12.06 -6.65
CA PHE A 125 -5.60 -10.75 -6.66
C PHE A 125 -5.21 -9.92 -7.88
N LEU A 126 -3.92 -9.88 -8.25
CA LEU A 126 -3.46 -9.14 -9.43
C LEU A 126 -4.05 -9.70 -10.73
N ALA A 127 -4.14 -11.02 -10.86
CA ALA A 127 -4.76 -11.67 -12.00
C ALA A 127 -6.24 -11.28 -12.12
N GLU A 128 -6.96 -11.26 -11.01
CA GLU A 128 -8.36 -10.86 -10.97
C GLU A 128 -8.54 -9.37 -11.30
N ALA A 129 -7.67 -8.50 -10.77
CA ALA A 129 -7.69 -7.07 -11.09
C ALA A 129 -7.47 -6.81 -12.60
N CYS A 130 -6.49 -7.48 -13.20
CA CYS A 130 -6.26 -7.47 -14.65
C CYS A 130 -7.48 -7.94 -15.44
N ARG A 131 -8.13 -9.04 -15.00
CA ARG A 131 -9.34 -9.57 -15.62
C ARG A 131 -10.51 -8.59 -15.55
N VAL A 132 -10.75 -7.98 -14.38
CA VAL A 132 -11.86 -7.04 -14.17
C VAL A 132 -11.68 -5.77 -14.99
N LEU A 133 -10.44 -5.25 -15.07
CA LEU A 133 -10.11 -4.05 -15.84
C LEU A 133 -9.83 -4.34 -17.33
N ASN A 134 -9.87 -5.61 -17.75
CA ASN A 134 -9.54 -6.06 -19.10
C ASN A 134 -8.20 -5.50 -19.60
N THR A 135 -7.15 -5.70 -18.81
CA THR A 135 -5.78 -5.24 -19.07
C THR A 135 -4.77 -6.31 -18.67
N ASP A 136 -3.55 -6.22 -19.19
CA ASP A 136 -2.40 -7.05 -18.79
C ASP A 136 -1.41 -6.30 -17.90
N LYS A 137 -1.55 -4.97 -17.75
CA LYS A 137 -0.69 -4.11 -16.95
C LYS A 137 -1.50 -3.11 -16.13
N LEU A 138 -1.18 -3.01 -14.84
CA LEU A 138 -1.89 -2.20 -13.86
C LEU A 138 -1.03 -1.03 -13.37
N ILE A 139 -1.70 0.05 -12.98
CA ILE A 139 -1.16 1.09 -12.09
C ILE A 139 -1.92 0.99 -10.76
N ILE A 140 -1.16 0.89 -9.68
CA ILE A 140 -1.67 0.58 -8.35
C ILE A 140 -1.28 1.69 -7.39
N SER A 141 -2.26 2.23 -6.69
CA SER A 141 -2.12 3.23 -5.64
C SER A 141 -2.36 2.56 -4.29
N ALA A 142 -1.32 2.50 -3.44
CA ALA A 142 -1.40 2.01 -2.07
C ALA A 142 -0.72 2.99 -1.08
N PRO A 143 -1.22 4.24 -0.97
CA PRO A 143 -0.51 5.31 -0.29
C PRO A 143 -0.55 5.20 1.24
N ARG A 144 -1.55 4.51 1.78
CA ARG A 144 -1.79 4.30 3.21
C ARG A 144 -2.24 2.87 3.45
N ARG A 145 -2.13 2.40 4.69
CA ARG A 145 -2.73 1.13 5.12
C ARG A 145 -4.22 1.12 4.79
N ARG A 146 -4.74 -0.07 4.46
CA ARG A 146 -6.15 -0.29 4.12
C ARG A 146 -6.66 0.49 2.88
N CYS A 147 -5.80 1.21 2.16
CA CYS A 147 -6.15 1.98 0.98
C CYS A 147 -5.53 1.33 -0.26
N LEU A 148 -6.37 0.85 -1.17
CA LEU A 148 -5.98 0.29 -2.44
C LEU A 148 -6.91 0.74 -3.56
N MET A 149 -6.32 1.36 -4.58
CA MET A 149 -6.99 1.81 -5.81
C MET A 149 -6.16 1.40 -7.02
N ILE A 150 -6.80 0.87 -8.06
CA ILE A 150 -6.11 0.27 -9.21
C ILE A 150 -6.79 0.71 -10.50
N THR A 151 -5.99 0.98 -11.53
CA THR A 151 -6.45 1.28 -12.89
C THR A 151 -5.57 0.58 -13.92
N SER A 152 -6.00 0.60 -15.18
CA SER A 152 -5.19 0.10 -16.29
C SER A 152 -4.02 1.04 -16.58
N TYR A 153 -2.85 0.48 -16.90
CA TYR A 153 -1.69 1.25 -17.37
C TYR A 153 -1.96 2.02 -18.68
N TYR A 154 -2.89 1.51 -19.50
CA TYR A 154 -3.20 2.05 -20.82
C TYR A 154 -4.35 3.06 -20.82
N GLU A 155 -4.72 3.58 -19.65
CA GLU A 155 -5.74 4.61 -19.55
C GLU A 155 -5.36 5.91 -20.26
N ASN A 156 -6.39 6.65 -20.66
CA ASN A 156 -6.21 7.97 -21.27
C ASN A 156 -5.79 9.03 -20.23
N PHE A 157 -5.31 10.16 -20.74
CA PHE A 157 -4.81 11.27 -19.91
C PHE A 157 -5.80 11.67 -18.80
N GLN A 158 -7.08 11.90 -19.12
CA GLN A 158 -8.06 12.37 -18.14
C GLN A 158 -8.29 11.36 -17.01
N MET A 159 -8.31 10.06 -17.33
CA MET A 159 -8.48 9.02 -16.32
C MET A 159 -7.24 8.89 -15.44
N LEU A 160 -6.03 8.95 -16.02
CA LEU A 160 -4.79 8.94 -15.25
C LEU A 160 -4.62 10.20 -14.40
N GLU A 161 -4.94 11.38 -14.92
CA GLU A 161 -4.95 12.65 -14.18
C GLU A 161 -5.86 12.54 -12.94
N THR A 162 -7.06 11.99 -13.12
CA THR A 162 -8.01 11.75 -12.02
C THR A 162 -7.47 10.73 -11.02
N PHE A 163 -6.94 9.61 -11.49
CA PHE A 163 -6.35 8.56 -10.65
C PHE A 163 -5.20 9.11 -9.79
N PHE A 164 -4.26 9.83 -10.38
CA PHE A 164 -3.13 10.42 -9.64
C PHE A 164 -3.59 11.52 -8.68
N HIS A 165 -4.59 12.30 -9.04
CA HIS A 165 -5.17 13.29 -8.14
C HIS A 165 -5.72 12.62 -6.87
N LEU A 166 -6.50 11.54 -7.02
CA LEU A 166 -7.05 10.75 -5.91
C LEU A 166 -5.94 10.10 -5.08
N HIS A 167 -4.87 9.58 -5.71
CA HIS A 167 -3.71 9.07 -5.00
C HIS A 167 -3.09 10.14 -4.08
N PHE A 168 -2.85 11.36 -4.59
CA PHE A 168 -2.26 12.43 -3.80
C PHE A 168 -3.18 12.97 -2.71
N ILE A 169 -4.50 12.91 -2.90
CA ILE A 169 -5.48 13.17 -1.84
C ILE A 169 -5.30 12.14 -0.72
N ALA A 170 -5.40 10.84 -1.06
CA ALA A 170 -5.29 9.76 -0.09
C ALA A 170 -3.93 9.73 0.63
N TYR A 171 -2.84 10.08 -0.04
CA TYR A 171 -1.53 10.19 0.59
C TYR A 171 -1.45 11.33 1.62
N ARG A 172 -1.98 12.53 1.29
CA ARG A 172 -1.79 13.73 2.11
C ARG A 172 -2.83 13.94 3.20
N GLU A 173 -4.06 13.50 2.98
CA GLU A 173 -5.15 13.78 3.92
C GLU A 173 -5.08 12.83 5.11
N ASP A 174 -4.96 13.40 6.31
CA ASP A 174 -4.93 12.63 7.55
C ASP A 174 -6.31 12.12 7.97
N ASP A 175 -7.38 12.64 7.36
CA ASP A 175 -8.77 12.24 7.62
C ASP A 175 -9.03 10.75 7.33
N TYR A 176 -8.16 10.10 6.56
CA TYR A 176 -8.21 8.65 6.34
C TYR A 176 -7.89 7.84 7.60
N GLY A 177 -7.21 8.42 8.60
CA GLY A 177 -6.87 7.77 9.88
C GLY A 177 -5.87 6.61 9.79
N ASN A 178 -5.51 6.18 8.57
CA ASN A 178 -4.60 5.07 8.33
C ASN A 178 -3.15 5.55 8.23
N GLU A 179 -2.22 4.71 8.68
CA GLU A 179 -0.77 4.93 8.58
C GLU A 179 -0.33 5.08 7.12
N VAL A 180 0.53 6.07 6.86
CA VAL A 180 1.13 6.32 5.53
C VAL A 180 2.13 5.22 5.19
N ILE A 181 2.08 4.76 3.93
CA ILE A 181 3.03 3.79 3.37
C ILE A 181 4.01 4.50 2.45
N THR A 182 3.53 5.12 1.36
CA THR A 182 4.39 5.70 0.32
C THR A 182 3.65 6.70 -0.56
N GLU A 183 4.37 7.65 -1.16
CA GLU A 183 3.86 8.49 -2.26
C GLU A 183 4.04 7.85 -3.64
N MET A 184 4.68 6.68 -3.70
CA MET A 184 4.88 5.97 -4.95
C MET A 184 3.59 5.28 -5.39
N VAL A 185 3.47 5.09 -6.71
CA VAL A 185 2.55 4.10 -7.26
C VAL A 185 3.32 2.84 -7.66
N PHE A 186 2.62 1.72 -7.77
CA PHE A 186 3.19 0.47 -8.22
C PHE A 186 2.70 0.14 -9.62
N VAL A 187 3.53 -0.57 -10.37
CA VAL A 187 3.18 -1.12 -11.69
C VAL A 187 3.32 -2.63 -11.61
N SER A 188 2.27 -3.33 -12.04
CA SER A 188 2.25 -4.79 -12.03
C SER A 188 1.80 -5.36 -13.36
N ASP A 189 2.14 -6.61 -13.59
CA ASP A 189 1.40 -7.48 -14.50
C ASP A 189 0.31 -8.24 -13.72
N ASN A 190 -0.23 -9.31 -14.34
CA ASN A 190 -1.23 -10.18 -13.73
C ASN A 190 -0.67 -11.15 -12.67
N ASN A 191 0.62 -11.15 -12.41
CA ASN A 191 1.27 -12.11 -11.53
C ASN A 191 1.98 -11.42 -10.37
N LYS A 192 2.65 -10.30 -10.61
CA LYS A 192 3.42 -9.59 -9.59
C LYS A 192 3.57 -8.10 -9.85
N VAL A 193 3.77 -7.35 -8.76
CA VAL A 193 4.33 -5.99 -8.84
C VAL A 193 5.74 -6.09 -9.43
N GLN A 194 6.00 -5.30 -10.46
CA GLN A 194 7.28 -5.24 -11.14
C GLN A 194 8.08 -4.01 -10.71
N TYR A 195 7.40 -2.89 -10.51
CA TYR A 195 8.05 -1.62 -10.23
C TYR A 195 7.30 -0.79 -9.19
N ALA A 196 8.05 0.00 -8.42
CA ALA A 196 7.57 1.17 -7.71
C ALA A 196 7.98 2.42 -8.49
N VAL A 197 7.16 3.46 -8.47
CA VAL A 197 7.34 4.66 -9.29
C VAL A 197 7.17 5.90 -8.42
N PRO A 198 8.27 6.61 -8.12
CA PRO A 198 8.20 7.96 -7.60
C PRO A 198 7.66 8.86 -8.71
N LEU A 199 6.50 9.47 -8.47
CA LEU A 199 5.87 10.31 -9.49
C LEU A 199 6.69 11.56 -9.79
N GLY A 200 7.38 12.10 -8.79
CA GLY A 200 8.26 13.27 -8.97
C GLY A 200 7.51 14.56 -9.33
N PHE A 201 6.17 14.53 -9.34
CA PHE A 201 5.28 15.67 -9.46
C PHE A 201 4.23 15.62 -8.35
N ARG A 202 3.48 16.70 -8.15
CA ARG A 202 2.26 16.71 -7.32
C ARG A 202 1.12 17.33 -8.08
N ILE A 203 -0.10 16.88 -7.80
CA ILE A 203 -1.33 17.44 -8.34
C ILE A 203 -2.06 18.18 -7.23
N ASN A 204 -2.39 19.45 -7.49
CA ASN A 204 -3.21 20.29 -6.62
C ASN A 204 -4.44 20.75 -7.38
N MET A 205 -5.58 20.79 -6.70
CA MET A 205 -6.81 21.38 -7.24
C MET A 205 -6.89 22.84 -6.79
N TYR A 206 -7.06 23.74 -7.74
CA TYR A 206 -7.30 25.15 -7.50
C TYR A 206 -8.65 25.54 -8.08
N GLU A 207 -9.39 26.38 -7.36
CA GLU A 207 -10.59 27.02 -7.87
C GLU A 207 -10.24 28.45 -8.30
N LYS A 208 -10.47 28.77 -9.57
CA LYS A 208 -10.29 30.12 -10.11
C LYS A 208 -11.49 30.44 -10.99
N ASP A 209 -12.13 31.57 -10.72
CA ASP A 209 -13.31 32.05 -11.46
C ASP A 209 -14.47 31.02 -11.51
N GLY A 210 -14.66 30.27 -10.42
CA GLY A 210 -15.68 29.22 -10.31
C GLY A 210 -15.37 27.92 -11.09
N GLN A 211 -14.18 27.82 -11.67
CA GLN A 211 -13.71 26.61 -12.34
C GLN A 211 -12.63 25.92 -11.50
N ARG A 212 -12.81 24.62 -11.27
CA ARG A 212 -11.78 23.76 -10.69
C ARG A 212 -10.77 23.38 -11.77
N LYS A 213 -9.49 23.64 -11.50
CA LYS A 213 -8.37 23.31 -12.37
C LYS A 213 -7.31 22.54 -11.57
N LEU A 214 -6.81 21.47 -12.17
CA LEU A 214 -5.66 20.76 -11.62
C LEU A 214 -4.38 21.47 -12.07
N VAL A 215 -3.45 21.62 -11.14
CA VAL A 215 -2.17 22.27 -11.33
C VAL A 215 -1.08 21.34 -10.83
N TYR A 216 0.01 21.29 -11.59
CA TYR A 216 1.09 20.35 -11.42
C TYR A 216 2.33 21.05 -10.85
N SER A 217 2.97 20.42 -9.88
CA SER A 217 4.13 21.00 -9.20
C SER A 217 5.47 20.56 -9.80
N THR A 218 5.67 20.58 -11.13
CA THR A 218 7.00 20.29 -11.73
C THR A 218 7.15 20.74 -13.18
N MET A 219 8.42 20.74 -13.60
CA MET A 219 9.10 21.29 -14.78
C MET A 219 8.38 21.16 -16.14
N ASP A 220 8.59 22.15 -17.00
CA ASP A 220 8.02 22.28 -18.35
C ASP A 220 8.31 21.06 -19.27
N ASP A 221 9.28 20.21 -18.92
CA ASP A 221 9.69 19.03 -19.69
C ASP A 221 8.73 17.83 -19.57
N LEU A 222 7.73 17.89 -18.68
CA LEU A 222 6.74 16.83 -18.50
C LEU A 222 5.54 16.93 -19.43
N PHE A 223 5.36 18.09 -20.07
CA PHE A 223 4.22 18.38 -20.93
C PHE A 223 4.55 18.01 -22.38
N ASP A 224 3.60 17.38 -23.06
CA ASP A 224 3.66 17.12 -24.49
C ASP A 224 3.31 18.37 -25.32
N GLU A 225 3.28 18.22 -26.64
CA GLU A 225 2.92 19.29 -27.58
C GLU A 225 1.48 19.83 -27.39
N ASN A 226 0.62 19.09 -26.69
CA ASN A 226 -0.75 19.46 -26.36
C ASN A 226 -0.87 20.10 -24.97
N GLY A 227 0.25 20.28 -24.26
CA GLY A 227 0.26 20.77 -22.88
C GLY A 227 -0.29 19.76 -21.88
N GLN A 228 -0.24 18.46 -22.19
CA GLN A 228 -0.66 17.37 -21.32
C GLN A 228 0.53 16.63 -20.73
N ILE A 229 0.40 16.15 -19.50
CA ILE A 229 1.43 15.30 -18.90
C ILE A 229 1.34 13.90 -19.48
N ASN A 230 2.48 13.38 -19.97
CA ASN A 230 2.58 11.98 -20.35
C ASN A 230 2.96 11.12 -19.13
N PHE A 231 1.94 10.67 -18.39
CA PHE A 231 2.14 9.88 -17.18
C PHE A 231 2.87 8.56 -17.41
N GLN A 232 2.62 7.89 -18.54
CA GLN A 232 3.34 6.67 -18.90
C GLN A 232 4.82 6.93 -19.10
N ASN A 233 5.20 8.03 -19.76
CA ASN A 233 6.61 8.40 -19.91
C ASN A 233 7.26 8.69 -18.55
N ILE A 234 6.55 9.33 -17.62
CA ILE A 234 7.02 9.53 -16.24
C ILE A 234 7.23 8.19 -15.54
N ILE A 235 6.27 7.27 -15.67
CA ILE A 235 6.37 5.92 -15.10
C ILE A 235 7.60 5.20 -15.66
N GLU A 236 7.78 5.18 -16.98
CA GLU A 236 8.91 4.48 -17.61
C GLU A 236 10.26 5.12 -17.27
N ARG A 237 10.32 6.44 -17.11
CA ARG A 237 11.53 7.18 -16.70
C ARG A 237 11.90 6.91 -15.24
N ASN A 238 10.92 6.82 -14.36
CA ASN A 238 11.14 6.82 -12.91
C ASN A 238 11.00 5.44 -12.25
N LYS A 239 10.61 4.39 -13.00
CA LYS A 239 10.38 3.05 -12.43
C LYS A 239 11.62 2.50 -11.72
N ILE A 240 11.39 1.96 -10.53
CA ILE A 240 12.37 1.28 -9.69
C ILE A 240 11.92 -0.18 -9.59
N PRO A 241 12.75 -1.16 -9.95
CA PRO A 241 12.41 -2.56 -9.76
C PRO A 241 12.12 -2.87 -8.30
N VAL A 242 11.00 -3.53 -8.02
CA VAL A 242 10.74 -4.04 -6.67
C VAL A 242 11.60 -5.27 -6.41
N SER A 243 12.08 -5.39 -5.18
CA SER A 243 12.70 -6.61 -4.68
C SER A 243 11.56 -7.50 -4.17
N TYR A 244 11.13 -8.44 -5.00
CA TYR A 244 10.14 -9.45 -4.61
C TYR A 244 10.78 -10.83 -4.76
N PRO A 245 10.68 -11.73 -3.76
CA PRO A 245 11.19 -13.09 -3.86
C PRO A 245 10.47 -13.92 -4.94
#